data_AF-A0A432ST08-F1
#
_entry.id   AF-A0A432ST08-F1
#
_cell.length_a   1.000
_cell.length_b   1.000
_cell.length_c   1.000
_cell.angle_alpha   90.00
_cell.angle_beta   90.00
_cell.angle_gamma   90.00
#
_symmetry.space_group_name_H-M   'P 1'
#
loop_
_entity.id
_entity.type
_entity.pdbx_description
1 polymer ?
#
loop_
_entity_poly.entity_id
_entity_poly.type
_entity_poly.pdbx_seq_one_letter_code
_entity_poly.pdbx_strand_id
1 'polypeptide(L)' 'MSNNCFVTQIATEEILLRVTNVCGECYDTLHTGDTIHYDMQNYRYLCQPCQEYLCNTMNEACEEVGEEEGGLFC' A
#
# COMPACT_ATOMS: atom_id res chain seq x y z
N MET A 1 10.68 -7.37 9.17
CA MET A 1 10.01 -6.24 9.86
C MET A 1 8.57 -6.21 9.38
N SER A 2 7.60 -6.36 10.29
CA SER A 2 6.18 -6.42 9.92
C SER A 2 5.65 -5.02 9.63
N ASN A 3 5.93 -4.49 8.44
CA ASN A 3 5.39 -3.23 7.95
C ASN A 3 3.91 -3.40 7.61
N ASN A 4 3.06 -3.35 8.63
CA ASN A 4 1.62 -3.26 8.47
C ASN A 4 1.23 -1.85 7.99
N CYS A 5 1.67 -1.44 6.80
CA CYS A 5 1.26 -0.17 6.18
C CYS A 5 -0.15 -0.25 5.57
N PHE A 6 -0.63 -1.48 5.37
CA PHE A 6 -1.91 -1.78 4.74
C PHE A 6 -2.81 -2.58 5.67
N VAL A 7 -4.10 -2.24 5.71
CA VAL A 7 -5.14 -3.04 6.37
C VAL A 7 -5.97 -3.73 5.29
N THR A 8 -5.91 -5.06 5.27
CA THR A 8 -6.67 -5.89 4.31
C THR A 8 -8.08 -6.13 4.81
N GLN A 9 -9.06 -5.93 3.94
CA GLN A 9 -10.47 -6.14 4.23
C GLN A 9 -11.27 -6.48 2.98
N ILE A 10 -12.47 -7.03 3.15
CA ILE A 10 -13.41 -7.22 2.05
C ILE A 10 -14.19 -5.92 1.84
N ALA A 11 -14.32 -5.50 0.58
CA ALA A 11 -15.10 -4.35 0.19
C ALA A 11 -16.59 -4.60 0.47
N THR A 12 -17.16 -3.80 1.36
CA THR A 12 -18.60 -3.75 1.60
C THR A 12 -19.19 -2.53 0.89
N GLU A 13 -20.50 -2.57 0.65
CA GLU A 13 -21.21 -1.42 0.09
C GLU A 13 -21.03 -0.16 0.94
N GLU A 14 -21.00 -0.30 2.28
CA GLU A 14 -20.75 0.81 3.21
C GLU A 14 -19.37 1.46 2.99
N ILE A 15 -18.34 0.67 2.72
CA ILE A 15 -16.99 1.18 2.45
C ILE A 15 -16.96 1.96 1.13
N LEU A 16 -17.52 1.38 0.07
CA LEU A 16 -17.48 1.98 -1.27
C LEU A 16 -18.34 3.23 -1.38
N LEU A 17 -19.47 3.30 -0.67
CA LEU A 17 -20.34 4.48 -0.64
C LEU A 17 -19.77 5.64 0.20
N ARG A 18 -19.00 5.35 1.25
CA ARG A 18 -18.51 6.38 2.17
C ARG A 18 -17.20 7.02 1.76
N VAL A 19 -16.41 6.36 0.91
CA VAL A 19 -15.06 6.79 0.61
C VAL A 19 -14.88 6.95 -0.89
N THR A 20 -14.79 5.83 -1.59
CA THR A 20 -14.60 5.81 -3.04
C THR A 20 -14.84 4.39 -3.55
N ASN A 21 -15.39 4.30 -4.76
CA ASN A 21 -15.53 3.05 -5.51
C ASN A 21 -14.38 2.82 -6.50
N VAL A 22 -13.25 3.52 -6.35
CA VAL A 22 -12.07 3.35 -7.20
C VAL A 22 -10.78 3.21 -6.39
N CYS A 23 -9.81 2.48 -6.94
CA CYS A 23 -8.47 2.36 -6.41
C CYS A 23 -7.77 3.73 -6.42
N GLY A 24 -7.14 4.11 -5.30
CA GLY A 24 -6.44 5.39 -5.17
C GLY A 24 -5.09 5.48 -5.88
N GLU A 25 -4.66 4.43 -6.59
CA GLU A 25 -3.41 4.39 -7.37
C GLU A 25 -3.69 4.27 -8.87
N CYS A 26 -4.38 3.21 -9.30
CA CYS A 26 -4.68 2.98 -10.73
C CYS A 26 -6.02 3.53 -11.22
N TYR A 27 -6.88 4.01 -10.31
CA TYR A 27 -8.25 4.47 -10.61
C TYR A 27 -9.20 3.39 -11.16
N ASP A 28 -8.83 2.11 -11.12
CA ASP A 28 -9.75 1.01 -11.45
C ASP A 28 -10.91 0.94 -10.45
N THR A 29 -12.06 0.49 -10.93
CA THR A 29 -13.27 0.35 -10.10
C THR A 29 -13.12 -0.79 -9.10
N LEU A 30 -13.44 -0.50 -7.84
CA LEU A 30 -13.54 -1.47 -6.75
C LEU A 30 -15.00 -1.91 -6.61
N HIS A 31 -15.23 -3.21 -6.51
CA HIS A 31 -16.55 -3.82 -6.41
C HIS A 31 -16.76 -4.42 -5.02
N THR A 32 -18.03 -4.51 -4.60
CA THR A 32 -18.37 -5.21 -3.36
C THR A 32 -17.95 -6.68 -3.46
N GLY A 33 -17.30 -7.18 -2.41
CA GLY A 33 -16.73 -8.52 -2.37
C GLY A 33 -15.25 -8.57 -2.77
N ASP A 34 -14.69 -7.51 -3.34
CA ASP A 34 -13.25 -7.46 -3.65
C ASP A 34 -12.41 -7.44 -2.38
N THR A 35 -11.24 -8.08 -2.42
CA THR A 35 -10.19 -7.85 -1.41
C THR A 35 -9.55 -6.51 -1.69
N ILE A 36 -9.65 -5.59 -0.74
CA ILE A 36 -9.09 -4.24 -0.81
C ILE A 36 -8.14 -3.99 0.35
N HIS A 37 -7.22 -3.06 0.14
CA HIS A 37 -6.17 -2.74 1.11
C HIS A 37 -6.20 -1.25 1.43
N TYR A 38 -6.44 -0.91 2.69
CA TYR A 38 -6.39 0.47 3.15
C TYR A 38 -4.95 0.86 3.46
N ASP A 39 -4.40 1.78 2.66
CA ASP A 39 -3.11 2.41 2.87
C ASP A 39 -3.24 3.43 4.01
N MET A 40 -2.64 3.11 5.16
CA MET A 40 -2.70 3.98 6.34
C MET A 40 -1.78 5.21 6.24
N GLN A 41 -0.85 5.25 5.29
CA GLN A 41 0.05 6.38 5.09
C GLN A 41 -0.59 7.44 4.21
N ASN A 42 -1.25 7.00 3.13
CA ASN A 42 -1.87 7.89 2.14
C ASN A 42 -3.39 8.01 2.29
N TYR A 43 -3.99 7.34 3.28
CA TYR A 43 -5.42 7.36 3.59
C TYR A 43 -6.31 7.02 2.39
N ARG A 44 -5.93 5.98 1.63
CA ARG A 44 -6.61 5.55 0.39
C ARG A 44 -6.81 4.04 0.33
N TYR A 45 -7.83 3.61 -0.40
CA TYR A 45 -8.04 2.18 -0.70
C TYR A 45 -7.33 1.79 -1.98
N LEU A 46 -6.72 0.61 -1.98
CA LEU A 46 -5.98 0.04 -3.09
C LEU A 46 -6.53 -1.34 -3.47
N CYS A 47 -6.50 -1.65 -4.76
CA CYS A 47 -6.65 -3.02 -5.24
C CYS A 47 -5.38 -3.83 -4.92
N GLN A 48 -5.50 -5.15 -4.92
CA GLN A 48 -4.40 -6.05 -4.59
C GLN A 48 -3.15 -5.83 -5.47
N PRO A 49 -3.22 -5.69 -6.82
CA PRO A 49 -2.04 -5.45 -7.64
C PRO A 49 -1.27 -4.18 -7.25
N CYS A 50 -1.98 -3.09 -6.95
CA CYS A 50 -1.34 -1.84 -6.53
C CYS A 50 -0.72 -1.96 -5.14
N GLN A 51 -1.35 -2.67 -4.21
CA GLN A 51 -0.78 -2.91 -2.89
C GLN A 51 0.50 -3.75 -2.97
N GLU A 52 0.50 -4.82 -3.76
CA GLU A 52 1.68 -5.68 -3.98
C GLU A 52 2.82 -4.90 -4.63
N TYR A 53 2.52 -4.11 -5.68
CA TYR A 53 3.50 -3.25 -6.34
C TYR A 53 4.15 -2.27 -5.34
N LEU A 54 3.35 -1.55 -4.57
CA LEU A 54 3.85 -0.59 -3.59
C LEU A 54 4.65 -1.27 -2.48
N CYS A 55 4.21 -2.43 -2.01
CA CYS A 55 4.98 -3.22 -1.04
C CYS A 55 6.36 -3.63 -1.58
N ASN A 56 6.44 -4.04 -2.85
CA ASN A 56 7.69 -4.44 -3.48
C ASN A 56 8.64 -3.26 -3.66
N THR A 57 8.15 -2.12 -4.16
CA THR A 57 8.97 -0.90 -4.29
C THR A 57 9.50 -0.41 -2.94
N MET A 58 8.72 -0.55 -1.86
CA MET A 58 9.17 -0.19 -0.50
C MET A 58 10.24 -1.13 0.03
N ASN A 59 10.20 -2.42 -0.33
CA ASN A 59 11.21 -3.40 0.05
C ASN A 59 12.50 -3.21 -0.75
N GLU A 60 12.42 -2.89 -2.05
CA GLU A 60 13.57 -2.56 -2.90
C GLU A 60 14.31 -1.31 -2.36
N ALA A 61 13.58 -0.27 -1.97
CA ALA A 61 14.16 0.91 -1.33
C ALA A 61 14.78 0.61 0.07
N CYS A 62 14.43 -0.51 0.69
CA CYS A 62 14.99 -0.94 1.97
C CYS A 62 16.28 -1.74 1.80
N GLU A 63 16.56 -2.30 0.62
CA GLU A 63 17.79 -3.03 0.30
C GLU A 63 18.96 -2.11 -0.08
N GLU A 64 18.71 -0.82 -0.37
CA GLU A 64 19.75 0.19 -0.65
C GLU A 64 20.50 0.73 0.59
N VAL A 65 20.32 0.12 1.77
CA VAL A 65 21.15 0.41 2.95
C VAL A 65 22.14 -0.73 3.18
N GLY A 66 22.95 -1.01 2.16
CA GLY A 66 24.02 -2.02 2.19
C GLY A 66 25.25 -1.52 1.45
N GLU A 67 26.29 -1.20 2.22
CA GLU A 67 27.68 -0.87 1.80
C GLU A 67 27.95 0.57 1.34
N GLU A 68 27.91 1.53 2.28
CA GLU A 68 28.88 2.62 2.28
C GLU A 68 29.91 2.39 3.40
N GLU A 69 31.06 1.84 3.04
CA GLU A 69 32.27 1.92 3.85
C GLU A 69 32.59 3.40 4.13
N GLY A 70 32.71 3.78 5.41
CA GLY A 70 33.45 4.98 5.82
C GLY A 70 32.66 6.29 5.94
N GLY A 71 31.86 6.42 7.00
CA GLY A 71 31.33 7.72 7.45
C GLY A 71 32.16 8.31 8.59
N LEU A 72 32.98 9.32 8.28
CA LEU A 72 33.79 10.14 9.19
C LEU A 72 32.96 10.72 10.36
N PHE A 73 33.17 10.20 11.58
CA PHE A 73 33.10 11.05 12.77
C PHE A 73 34.52 11.53 13.08
N CYS A 74 34.69 12.84 12.90
CA CYS A 74 35.86 13.62 13.33
C CYS A 74 35.79 13.87 14.83
#